data_AF-A0A645H4T6-F1
#
_entry.id   AF-A0A645H4T6-F1
#
_cell.length_a   1.000
_cell.length_b   1.000
_cell.length_c   1.000
_cell.angle_alpha   90.00
_cell.angle_beta   90.00
_cell.angle_gamma   90.00
#
_symmetry.space_group_name_H-M   'P 1'
#
loop_
_entity.id
_entity.type
_entity.pdbx_description
1 polymer ?
#
loop_
_entity_poly.entity_id
_entity_poly.type
_entity_poly.pdbx_seq_one_letter_code
_entity_poly.pdbx_strand_id
1 'polypeptide(L)'
;MADLPHMNLPPCHAFFQFYVADGKLSLQLYQRSADIFLGVPFNIASYALLLMMMAQVTGLKPGDFVHTLGDAHIYTNHLEQVKLQLSREPRALPGMKINPDVKDIFSFKFEDFELVNYDPHPHIKGIVAV
;
A
#
# COMPACT_ATOMS: atom_id res chain seq x y z
N MET A 1 12.26 -15.07 19.26
CA MET A 1 12.15 -15.18 17.80
C MET A 1 11.73 -16.61 17.47
N ALA A 2 10.42 -16.92 17.47
CA ALA A 2 9.96 -18.30 17.33
C ALA A 2 9.94 -18.73 15.85
N ASP A 3 9.23 -17.98 14.99
CA ASP A 3 8.99 -18.43 13.61
C ASP A 3 9.96 -17.85 12.56
N LEU A 4 10.79 -16.88 12.93
CA LEU A 4 11.70 -16.21 11.98
C LEU A 4 12.65 -17.17 11.23
N PRO A 5 13.25 -18.21 11.86
CA PRO A 5 14.07 -19.19 11.15
C PRO A 5 13.32 -20.06 10.14
N HIS A 6 11.99 -20.10 10.21
CA HIS A 6 11.13 -20.93 9.37
C HIS A 6 10.51 -20.16 8.19
N MET A 7 10.77 -18.86 8.08
CA MET A 7 10.23 -18.01 7.01
C MET A 7 11.16 -17.99 5.79
N ASN A 8 10.60 -18.14 4.59
CA ASN A 8 11.36 -17.98 3.33
C ASN A 8 12.01 -16.60 3.20
N LEU A 9 11.33 -15.57 3.73
CA LEU A 9 11.85 -14.22 3.85
C LEU A 9 11.25 -13.55 5.09
N PRO A 10 12.06 -12.90 5.96
CA PRO A 10 11.53 -12.17 7.11
C PRO A 10 10.58 -11.04 6.65
N PRO A 11 9.46 -10.79 7.37
CA PRO A 11 8.47 -9.80 6.95
C PRO A 11 9.08 -8.42 6.72
N CYS A 12 8.79 -7.80 5.57
CA CYS A 12 9.21 -6.43 5.29
C CYS A 12 8.32 -5.41 6.02
N HIS A 13 7.02 -5.69 6.14
CA HIS A 13 6.09 -4.95 7.00
C HIS A 13 6.15 -5.55 8.39
N ALA A 14 6.74 -4.82 9.34
CA ALA A 14 7.01 -5.39 10.66
C ALA A 14 5.78 -5.31 11.58
N PHE A 15 5.07 -4.18 11.54
CA PHE A 15 3.83 -3.96 12.28
C PHE A 15 3.05 -2.77 11.72
N PHE A 16 1.76 -2.71 12.03
CA PHE A 16 0.91 -1.55 11.79
C PHE A 16 0.04 -1.27 13.02
N GLN A 17 -0.43 -0.04 13.15
CA GLN A 17 -1.29 0.43 14.23
C GLN A 17 -2.51 1.14 13.64
N PHE A 18 -3.68 0.87 14.21
CA PHE A 18 -4.88 1.65 13.97
C PHE A 18 -5.08 2.72 15.04
N TYR A 19 -5.65 3.85 14.62
CA TYR A 19 -6.03 4.95 15.50
C TYR A 19 -7.42 5.47 15.13
N VAL A 20 -8.28 5.75 16.12
CA VAL A 20 -9.64 6.26 15.90
C VAL A 20 -9.79 7.64 16.53
N ALA A 21 -10.22 8.61 15.75
CA ALA A 21 -10.60 9.95 16.20
C ALA A 21 -11.68 10.54 15.30
N ASP A 22 -12.64 11.26 15.88
CA ASP A 22 -13.70 11.98 15.15
C ASP A 22 -14.46 11.13 14.11
N GLY A 23 -14.72 9.85 14.45
CA GLY A 23 -15.40 8.90 13.56
C GLY A 23 -14.56 8.44 12.36
N LYS A 24 -13.25 8.68 12.38
CA LYS A 24 -12.30 8.25 11.36
C LYS A 24 -11.32 7.20 11.91
N LEU A 25 -11.03 6.18 11.10
CA LEU A 25 -9.98 5.20 11.33
C LEU A 25 -8.74 5.60 10.53
N SER A 26 -7.59 5.73 11.17
CA SER A 26 -6.28 5.97 10.54
C SER A 26 -5.37 4.76 10.73
N LEU A 27 -4.41 4.54 9.83
CA LEU A 27 -3.45 3.43 9.88
C LEU A 27 -2.03 3.96 9.80
N GLN A 28 -1.16 3.54 10.72
CA GLN A 28 0.29 3.71 10.60
C GLN A 28 0.94 2.36 10.28
N LEU A 29 1.86 2.33 9.32
CA LEU A 29 2.65 1.15 8.94
C LEU A 29 4.13 1.43 9.18
N TYR A 30 4.84 0.51 9.84
CA TYR A 30 6.30 0.48 9.85
C TYR A 30 6.85 -0.63 8.95
N GLN A 31 7.55 -0.24 7.89
CA GLN A 31 8.24 -1.12 6.95
C GLN A 31 9.75 -1.09 7.20
N ARG A 32 10.34 -2.20 7.63
CA ARG A 32 11.77 -2.25 8.00
C ARG A 32 12.72 -2.05 6.81
N SER A 33 12.29 -2.45 5.61
CA SER A 33 13.09 -2.49 4.40
C SER A 33 12.19 -2.23 3.20
N ALA A 34 12.51 -1.18 2.46
CA ALA A 34 11.61 -0.52 1.52
C ALA A 34 12.30 -0.27 0.18
N ASP A 35 12.07 -1.20 -0.75
CA ASP A 35 12.35 -1.00 -2.16
C ASP A 35 11.45 0.11 -2.69
N ILE A 36 12.03 1.28 -2.93
CA ILE A 36 11.30 2.49 -3.33
C ILE A 36 10.66 2.35 -4.70
N PHE A 37 11.25 1.57 -5.61
CA PHE A 37 10.78 1.50 -6.99
C PHE A 37 9.69 0.45 -7.21
N LEU A 38 9.88 -0.76 -6.66
CA LEU A 38 8.90 -1.83 -6.81
C LEU A 38 8.00 -1.97 -5.58
N GLY A 39 8.59 -2.20 -4.40
CA GLY A 39 7.84 -2.60 -3.20
C GLY A 39 6.91 -1.51 -2.66
N VAL A 40 7.44 -0.30 -2.44
CA VAL A 40 6.73 0.80 -1.78
C VAL A 40 5.43 1.19 -2.51
N PRO A 41 5.38 1.34 -3.85
CA PRO A 41 4.12 1.61 -4.55
C PRO A 41 3.03 0.56 -4.27
N PHE A 42 3.36 -0.73 -4.30
CA PHE A 42 2.41 -1.80 -3.94
C PHE A 42 1.99 -1.72 -2.47
N ASN A 43 2.91 -1.40 -1.57
CA ASN A 43 2.64 -1.34 -0.14
C ASN A 43 1.75 -0.17 0.23
N ILE A 44 1.91 0.98 -0.43
CA ILE A 44 1.03 2.13 -0.25
C ILE A 44 -0.41 1.76 -0.64
N ALA A 45 -0.60 1.18 -1.84
CA ALA A 45 -1.92 0.79 -2.30
C ALA A 45 -2.55 -0.29 -1.41
N SER A 46 -1.78 -1.29 -1.00
CA SER A 46 -2.25 -2.41 -0.18
C SER A 46 -2.75 -1.97 1.20
N TYR A 47 -2.00 -1.12 1.91
CA TYR A 47 -2.40 -0.67 3.25
C TYR A 47 -3.42 0.46 3.22
N ALA A 48 -3.44 1.28 2.18
CA ALA A 48 -4.56 2.20 1.95
C ALA A 48 -5.86 1.42 1.73
N LEU A 49 -5.83 0.32 0.96
CA LEU A 49 -7.01 -0.51 0.76
C LEU A 49 -7.45 -1.22 2.05
N LEU A 50 -6.50 -1.76 2.83
CA LEU A 50 -6.78 -2.34 4.15
C LEU A 50 -7.43 -1.32 5.08
N LEU A 51 -6.93 -0.08 5.11
CA LEU A 51 -7.53 1.01 5.89
C LEU A 51 -8.98 1.26 5.48
N MET A 52 -9.25 1.33 4.18
CA MET A 52 -10.62 1.54 3.68
C MET A 52 -11.55 0.37 4.02
N MET A 53 -11.10 -0.87 3.84
CA MET A 53 -11.86 -2.08 4.19
C MET A 53 -12.17 -2.12 5.68
N MET A 54 -11.17 -1.88 6.54
CA MET A 54 -11.33 -1.86 7.99
C MET A 54 -12.25 -0.73 8.44
N ALA A 55 -12.13 0.47 7.86
CA ALA A 55 -13.03 1.58 8.16
C ALA A 55 -14.48 1.19 7.85
N GLN A 56 -14.74 0.59 6.68
CA GLN A 56 -16.09 0.16 6.28
C GLN A 56 -16.71 -0.84 7.26
N VAL A 57 -16.01 -1.95 7.57
CA VAL A 57 -16.57 -3.02 8.43
C VAL A 57 -16.68 -2.60 9.90
N THR A 58 -15.96 -1.56 10.31
CA THR A 58 -16.07 -0.96 11.66
C THR A 58 -17.05 0.22 11.71
N GLY A 59 -17.70 0.58 10.60
CA GLY A 59 -18.63 1.71 10.53
C GLY A 59 -17.97 3.08 10.67
N LEU A 60 -16.66 3.18 10.41
CA LEU A 60 -15.86 4.39 10.47
C LEU A 60 -15.58 4.92 9.05
N LYS A 61 -15.11 6.17 8.97
CA LYS A 61 -14.58 6.74 7.73
C LYS A 61 -13.07 6.52 7.65
N PRO A 62 -12.48 6.30 6.46
CA PRO A 62 -11.03 6.30 6.32
C PRO A 62 -10.47 7.69 6.68
N GLY A 63 -9.43 7.70 7.50
CA GLY A 63 -8.61 8.84 7.88
C GLY A 63 -7.26 8.79 7.18
N ASP A 64 -6.19 9.05 7.92
CA ASP A 64 -4.85 9.12 7.35
C ASP A 64 -4.18 7.75 7.28
N PHE A 65 -3.42 7.53 6.21
CA PHE A 65 -2.46 6.43 6.12
C PHE A 65 -1.04 6.99 6.23
N VAL A 66 -0.32 6.58 7.27
CA VAL A 66 1.05 7.03 7.55
C VAL A 66 2.02 5.86 7.32
N HIS A 67 2.88 5.96 6.32
CA HIS A 67 3.85 4.94 5.98
C HIS A 67 5.27 5.33 6.45
N THR A 68 5.76 4.67 7.49
CA THR A 68 7.11 4.84 8.03
C THR A 68 8.05 3.80 7.44
N LEU A 69 9.17 4.26 6.85
CA LEU A 69 10.19 3.40 6.25
C LEU A 69 11.43 3.38 7.14
N GLY A 70 11.98 2.18 7.38
CA GLY A 70 13.29 1.98 8.01
C GLY A 70 14.41 2.18 6.99
N ASP A 71 14.90 1.09 6.40
CA ASP A 71 15.84 1.15 5.28
C ASP A 71 15.10 1.40 3.96
N ALA A 72 15.11 2.66 3.52
CA ALA A 72 14.60 3.07 2.21
C ALA A 72 15.72 3.07 1.17
N HIS A 73 15.59 2.26 0.13
CA HIS A 73 16.64 2.04 -0.86
C HIS A 73 16.11 1.90 -2.29
N ILE A 74 17.01 2.11 -3.25
CA ILE A 74 16.80 1.89 -4.68
C ILE A 74 17.87 0.89 -5.15
N TYR A 75 17.45 -0.20 -5.79
CA TYR A 75 18.40 -1.13 -6.40
C TYR A 75 19.09 -0.49 -7.61
N THR A 76 20.37 -0.78 -7.79
CA THR A 76 21.19 -0.17 -8.85
C THR A 76 20.70 -0.49 -10.27
N ASN A 77 20.02 -1.63 -10.46
CA ASN A 77 19.39 -2.02 -11.73
C ASN A 77 18.07 -1.27 -12.00
N HIS A 78 17.60 -0.39 -11.11
CA HIS A 78 16.40 0.43 -11.28
C HIS A 78 16.67 1.93 -11.49
N LEU A 79 17.94 2.36 -11.53
CA LEU A 79 18.28 3.79 -11.56
C LEU A 79 17.72 4.51 -12.80
N GLU A 80 17.76 3.88 -13.98
CA GLU A 80 17.22 4.49 -15.20
C GLU A 80 15.68 4.56 -15.18
N GLN A 81 15.03 3.56 -14.60
CA GLN A 81 13.58 3.54 -14.41
C GLN A 81 13.12 4.63 -13.45
N VAL A 82 13.84 4.81 -12.33
CA VAL A 82 13.55 5.87 -11.36
C VAL A 82 13.75 7.25 -11.99
N LYS A 83 14.83 7.47 -12.74
CA LYS A 83 15.05 8.73 -13.47
C LYS A 83 13.91 9.03 -14.45
N LEU A 84 13.45 8.02 -15.20
CA LEU A 84 12.31 8.16 -16.10
C LEU A 84 11.00 8.44 -15.34
N GLN A 85 10.79 7.85 -14.17
CA GLN A 85 9.62 8.12 -13.36
C GLN A 85 9.63 9.56 -12.82
N LEU A 86 10.79 10.03 -12.36
CA LEU A 86 10.99 11.39 -11.84
C LEU A 86 10.88 12.48 -12.92
N SER A 87 11.04 12.13 -14.20
CA SER A 87 10.84 13.08 -15.31
C SER A 87 9.38 13.29 -15.68
N ARG A 88 8.43 12.63 -15.00
CA ARG A 88 7.00 12.69 -15.30
C ARG A 88 6.28 13.54 -14.26
N GLU A 89 5.50 14.50 -14.72
CA GLU A 89 4.60 15.26 -13.85
C GLU A 89 3.49 14.35 -13.28
N PRO A 90 3.23 14.36 -11.96
CA PRO A 90 2.12 13.64 -11.36
C PRO A 90 0.77 14.06 -11.98
N ARG A 91 -0.10 13.08 -12.24
CA ARG A 91 -1.49 13.30 -12.68
C ARG A 91 -2.44 13.24 -11.48
N ALA A 92 -3.71 13.56 -11.71
CA ALA A 92 -4.74 13.44 -10.70
C ALA A 92 -4.79 12.00 -10.13
N LEU A 93 -4.97 11.89 -8.81
CA LEU A 93 -5.09 10.60 -8.14
C LEU A 93 -6.40 9.91 -8.53
N PRO A 94 -6.41 8.57 -8.63
CA PRO A 94 -7.64 7.82 -8.83
C PRO A 94 -8.52 7.84 -7.56
N GLY A 95 -9.77 7.43 -7.72
CA GLY A 95 -10.65 7.06 -6.60
C GLY A 95 -10.77 5.54 -6.48
N MET A 96 -10.95 5.04 -5.26
CA MET A 96 -11.33 3.65 -5.00
C MET A 96 -12.74 3.63 -4.42
N LYS A 97 -13.67 2.92 -5.07
CA LYS A 97 -14.98 2.62 -4.50
C LYS A 97 -15.00 1.17 -4.00
N ILE A 98 -15.67 0.97 -2.88
CA ILE A 98 -15.82 -0.34 -2.25
C ILE A 98 -17.32 -0.65 -2.17
N ASN A 99 -17.70 -1.88 -2.46
CA ASN A 99 -19.08 -2.36 -2.32
C ASN A 99 -19.58 -2.14 -0.88
N PRO A 100 -20.57 -1.27 -0.65
CA PRO A 100 -21.02 -0.94 0.70
C PRO A 100 -21.75 -2.09 1.39
N ASP A 101 -22.19 -3.12 0.67
CA ASP A 101 -22.96 -4.24 1.23
C ASP A 101 -22.08 -5.24 1.98
N VAL A 102 -20.76 -5.24 1.75
CA VAL A 102 -19.82 -6.11 2.47
C VAL A 102 -19.59 -5.59 3.89
N LYS A 103 -19.94 -6.40 4.90
CA LYS A 103 -19.87 -6.04 6.33
C LYS A 103 -18.85 -6.85 7.14
N ASP A 104 -18.19 -7.80 6.52
CA ASP A 104 -17.16 -8.64 7.14
C ASP A 104 -15.84 -8.54 6.36
N ILE A 105 -14.73 -8.45 7.08
CA ILE A 105 -13.40 -8.21 6.49
C ILE A 105 -12.95 -9.37 5.59
N PHE A 106 -13.42 -10.59 5.85
CA PHE A 106 -13.06 -11.78 5.09
C PHE A 106 -13.98 -12.05 3.91
N SER A 107 -15.05 -11.26 3.76
CA SER A 107 -16.06 -11.45 2.72
C SER A 107 -15.80 -10.62 1.46
N PHE A 108 -14.83 -9.69 1.48
CA PHE A 108 -14.43 -8.90 0.31
C PHE A 108 -13.86 -9.79 -0.80
N LYS A 109 -14.27 -9.49 -2.04
CA LYS A 109 -13.76 -10.11 -3.26
C LYS A 109 -13.26 -9.06 -4.24
N PHE A 110 -12.56 -9.50 -5.28
CA PHE A 110 -12.00 -8.59 -6.29
C PHE A 110 -13.07 -7.70 -6.94
N GLU A 111 -14.24 -8.26 -7.23
CA GLU A 111 -15.38 -7.56 -7.82
C GLU A 111 -16.02 -6.48 -6.91
N ASP A 112 -15.68 -6.44 -5.61
CA ASP A 112 -16.18 -5.42 -4.68
C ASP A 112 -15.40 -4.10 -4.77
N PHE A 113 -14.39 -4.03 -5.62
CA PHE A 113 -13.50 -2.86 -5.75
C PHE A 113 -13.57 -2.28 -7.15
N GLU A 114 -13.88 -0.99 -7.25
CA GLU A 114 -13.88 -0.24 -8.51
C GLU A 114 -12.85 0.90 -8.43
N LEU A 115 -11.79 0.80 -9.24
CA LEU A 115 -10.80 1.86 -9.40
C LEU A 115 -11.28 2.84 -10.48
N VAL A 116 -11.60 4.07 -10.08
CA VAL A 116 -12.16 5.10 -10.96
C VAL A 116 -11.13 6.19 -11.26
N ASN A 117 -11.20 6.74 -12.47
CA ASN A 117 -10.33 7.85 -12.92
C ASN A 117 -8.83 7.55 -12.83
N TYR A 118 -8.43 6.28 -13.01
CA TYR A 118 -7.03 5.90 -13.06
C TYR A 118 -6.45 6.12 -14.45
N ASP A 119 -5.76 7.25 -14.62
CA ASP A 119 -5.06 7.64 -15.86
C ASP A 119 -3.53 7.75 -15.61
N PRO A 120 -2.82 6.62 -15.42
CA PRO A 120 -1.40 6.63 -15.14
C PRO A 120 -0.58 6.90 -16.41
N HIS A 121 0.67 7.33 -16.22
CA HIS A 121 1.67 7.28 -17.29
C HIS A 121 1.96 5.83 -17.71
N PRO A 122 2.52 5.59 -18.92
CA PRO A 122 2.83 4.24 -19.39
C PRO A 122 3.71 3.44 -18.42
N HIS A 123 3.42 2.14 -18.30
CA HIS A 123 4.14 1.23 -17.41
C HIS A 123 5.66 1.27 -17.59
N ILE A 124 6.39 1.30 -16.47
CA ILE A 124 7.85 1.20 -16.45
C ILE A 124 8.22 -0.19 -15.93
N LYS A 125 8.89 -0.99 -16.77
CA LYS A 125 9.27 -2.36 -16.41
C LYS A 125 10.49 -2.36 -15.48
N GLY A 126 10.34 -2.95 -14.29
CA GLY A 126 11.44 -3.28 -13.36
C GLY A 126 11.65 -4.79 -13.25
N ILE A 127 12.88 -5.20 -12.91
CA ILE A 127 13.22 -6.60 -12.64
C ILE A 127 13.49 -6.72 -11.13
N VAL A 128 12.81 -7.65 -10.45
CA VAL A 128 13.03 -7.91 -9.02
C VAL A 128 14.49 -8.31 -8.78
N ALA A 129 15.14 -7.68 -7.80
CA ALA A 129 16.46 -8.11 -7.37
C ALA A 129 16.34 -9.45 -6.63
N VAL A 130 17.16 -10.42 -7.00
CA VAL A 130 17.27 -11.74 -6.34
C VAL A 130 18.40 -11.69 -5.33
#